data_AF-A0A9D8Q4F0-F1
#
_entry.id   AF-A0A9D8Q4F0-F1
#
_cell.length_a   1.000
_cell.length_b   1.000
_cell.length_c   1.000
_cell.angle_alpha   90.00
_cell.angle_beta   90.00
_cell.angle_gamma   90.00
#
_symmetry.space_group_name_H-M   'P 1'
#
loop_
_entity.id
_entity.type
_entity.pdbx_description
1 polymer ?
#
loop_
_entity_poly.entity_id
_entity_poly.type
_entity_poly.pdbx_seq_one_letter_code
_entity_poly.pdbx_strand_id
1 'polypeptide(L)'
;MTELFLGLDAGGTRCGARLVDAAGKVLGEGQGGPANARLGAAAVTEVMRACRGAVAAAGLGEADFARVHAGWGIAGLQQETARDYIKAHAHPFASLSVDTDAYGAWLGA
;
A
#
# COMPACT_ATOMS: atom_id res chain seq x y z
N MET A 1 13.25 0.56 -17.66
CA MET A 1 13.04 0.32 -16.22
C MET A 1 11.62 -0.14 -16.06
N THR A 2 11.37 -1.30 -15.44
CA THR A 2 10.00 -1.77 -15.21
C THR A 2 9.48 -1.09 -13.95
N GLU A 3 8.51 -0.20 -14.09
CA GLU A 3 7.81 0.42 -12.97
C GLU A 3 6.88 -0.60 -12.32
N LEU A 4 6.85 -0.57 -11.00
CA LEU A 4 6.05 -1.49 -10.19
C LEU A 4 5.05 -0.67 -9.38
N PHE A 5 3.80 -1.10 -9.32
CA PHE A 5 2.74 -0.39 -8.64
C PHE A 5 2.17 -1.28 -7.54
N LEU A 6 2.13 -0.77 -6.31
CA LEU A 6 1.62 -1.49 -5.15
C LEU A 6 0.36 -0.82 -4.63
N GLY A 7 -0.79 -1.45 -4.81
CA GLY A 7 -2.05 -1.01 -4.24
C GLY A 7 -2.27 -1.62 -2.85
N LEU A 8 -2.65 -0.82 -1.87
CA LEU A 8 -3.00 -1.27 -0.53
C LEU A 8 -4.45 -0.87 -0.21
N ASP A 9 -5.25 -1.84 0.20
CA ASP A 9 -6.63 -1.69 0.71
C ASP A 9 -6.63 -2.02 2.21
N ALA A 10 -6.73 -1.00 3.06
CA ALA A 10 -6.75 -1.16 4.52
C ALA A 10 -8.09 -0.69 5.10
N GLY A 11 -8.81 -1.65 5.71
CA GLY A 11 -10.08 -1.42 6.39
C GLY A 11 -10.09 -1.92 7.83
N GLY A 12 -11.29 -1.90 8.44
CA GLY A 12 -11.51 -2.32 9.83
C GLY A 12 -11.27 -3.80 10.11
N THR A 13 -11.42 -4.65 9.09
CA THR A 13 -11.42 -6.12 9.22
C THR A 13 -10.34 -6.81 8.40
N ARG A 14 -9.85 -6.17 7.33
CA ARG A 14 -8.85 -6.75 6.43
C ARG A 14 -7.89 -5.68 5.92
N CYS A 15 -6.64 -6.07 5.71
CA CYS A 15 -5.64 -5.28 5.00
C CYS A 15 -5.06 -6.14 3.88
N GLY A 16 -5.15 -5.69 2.63
CA GLY A 16 -4.61 -6.37 1.45
C GLY A 16 -3.67 -5.48 0.69
N ALA A 17 -2.58 -6.05 0.17
CA ALA A 17 -1.69 -5.39 -0.76
C ALA A 17 -1.58 -6.20 -2.05
N ARG A 18 -1.53 -5.52 -3.19
CA ARG A 18 -1.38 -6.12 -4.51
C ARG A 18 -0.28 -5.38 -5.25
N LEU A 19 0.70 -6.12 -5.76
CA LEU A 19 1.75 -5.61 -6.62
C LEU A 19 1.42 -5.94 -8.09
N VAL A 20 1.48 -4.93 -8.94
CA VAL A 20 1.31 -5.07 -10.40
C VAL A 20 2.49 -4.44 -11.13
N ASP A 21 2.75 -4.89 -12.36
CA ASP A 21 3.68 -4.21 -13.26
C ASP A 21 2.98 -3.07 -14.04
N ALA A 22 3.76 -2.32 -14.84
CA ALA A 22 3.25 -1.28 -15.72
C ALA A 22 2.27 -1.77 -16.80
N ALA A 23 2.17 -3.07 -17.05
CA ALA A 23 1.17 -3.66 -17.94
C ALA A 23 -0.12 -4.08 -17.18
N GLY A 24 -0.21 -3.80 -15.88
CA GLY A 24 -1.33 -4.18 -15.03
C GLY A 24 -1.34 -5.65 -14.64
N LYS A 25 -0.27 -6.40 -14.90
CA LYS A 25 -0.18 -7.81 -14.53
C LYS A 25 0.09 -7.92 -13.04
N VAL A 26 -0.73 -8.69 -12.34
CA VAL A 26 -0.49 -9.03 -10.93
C VAL A 26 0.76 -9.87 -10.82
N LEU A 27 1.75 -9.35 -10.08
CA LEU A 27 3.00 -10.01 -9.79
C LEU A 27 2.95 -10.73 -8.45
N GLY A 28 2.24 -10.17 -7.48
CA GLY A 28 2.13 -10.75 -6.14
C GLY A 28 1.05 -10.07 -5.31
N GLU A 29 0.54 -10.79 -4.32
CA GLU A 29 -0.45 -10.31 -3.37
C GLU A 29 0.00 -10.64 -1.94
N GLY A 30 -0.35 -9.77 -1.00
CA GLY A 30 -0.05 -9.92 0.41
C GLY A 30 -1.26 -9.54 1.24
N GLN A 31 -1.38 -10.17 2.41
CA GLN A 31 -2.46 -9.91 3.35
C GLN A 31 -1.86 -9.60 4.72
N GLY A 32 -2.48 -8.64 5.40
CA GLY A 32 -2.17 -8.24 6.76
C GLY A 32 -3.41 -8.31 7.65
N GLY A 33 -3.20 -8.10 8.94
CA GLY A 33 -4.25 -7.99 9.93
C GLY A 33 -5.08 -6.70 9.80
N PRO A 34 -6.03 -6.49 10.73
CA PRO A 34 -6.86 -5.29 10.74
C PRO A 34 -6.01 -4.02 10.87
N ALA A 35 -6.13 -3.12 9.90
CA ALA A 35 -5.35 -1.90 9.80
C ALA A 35 -6.25 -0.66 9.90
N ASN A 36 -7.14 -0.63 10.90
CA ASN A 36 -8.00 0.52 11.13
C ASN A 36 -7.17 1.73 11.59
N ALA A 37 -7.53 2.93 11.16
CA ALA A 37 -6.80 4.15 11.54
C ALA A 37 -6.79 4.43 13.06
N ARG A 38 -7.72 3.82 13.83
CA ARG A 38 -7.77 3.93 15.29
C ARG A 38 -6.70 3.09 16.00
N LEU A 39 -6.07 2.13 15.31
CA LEU A 39 -5.01 1.27 15.84
C LEU A 39 -3.62 1.93 15.80
N GLY A 40 -3.48 3.10 15.19
CA GLY A 40 -2.23 3.87 15.19
C GLY A 40 -1.05 3.08 14.63
N ALA A 41 0.05 3.00 15.38
CA ALA A 41 1.28 2.32 14.95
C ALA A 41 1.09 0.83 14.63
N ALA A 42 0.14 0.14 15.26
CA ALA A 42 -0.15 -1.26 14.94
C ALA A 42 -0.73 -1.44 13.53
N ALA A 43 -1.52 -0.47 13.06
CA ALA A 43 -2.02 -0.48 11.68
C ALA A 43 -0.90 -0.36 10.66
N VAL A 44 0.08 0.51 10.92
CA VAL A 44 1.25 0.69 10.04
C VAL A 44 2.06 -0.61 9.93
N THR A 45 2.22 -1.35 11.03
CA THR A 45 2.90 -2.65 11.01
C THR A 45 2.18 -3.67 10.13
N GLU A 46 0.85 -3.78 10.23
CA GLU A 46 0.08 -4.72 9.41
C GLU A 46 0.02 -4.32 7.93
N VAL A 47 -0.06 -3.01 7.65
CA VAL A 47 0.07 -2.43 6.29
C VAL A 47 1.41 -2.83 5.69
N MET A 48 2.51 -2.59 6.41
CA MET A 48 3.85 -2.95 5.94
C MET A 48 4.02 -4.45 5.77
N ARG A 49 3.38 -5.26 6.62
CA ARG A 49 3.36 -6.72 6.48
C ARG A 49 2.67 -7.16 5.17
N ALA A 50 1.52 -6.58 4.85
CA ALA A 50 0.83 -6.84 3.59
C ALA A 50 1.72 -6.44 2.39
N CYS A 51 2.31 -5.24 2.41
CA CYS A 51 3.21 -4.76 1.36
C CYS A 51 4.39 -5.71 1.13
N ARG A 52 5.07 -6.11 2.20
CA ARG A 52 6.20 -7.05 2.13
C ARG A 52 5.77 -8.41 1.60
N GLY A 53 4.58 -8.88 1.97
CA GLY A 53 4.00 -10.11 1.43
C GLY A 53 3.83 -10.05 -0.10
N ALA A 54 3.27 -8.95 -0.62
CA ALA A 54 3.07 -8.78 -2.06
C ALA A 54 4.40 -8.72 -2.85
N VAL A 55 5.40 -8.01 -2.32
CA VAL A 55 6.74 -7.91 -2.92
C VAL A 55 7.45 -9.27 -2.89
N ALA A 56 7.40 -9.98 -1.77
CA ALA A 56 7.99 -11.31 -1.65
C ALA A 56 7.29 -12.34 -2.57
N ALA A 57 5.97 -12.27 -2.69
CA ALA A 57 5.19 -13.12 -3.61
C ALA A 57 5.56 -12.86 -5.09
N ALA A 58 5.95 -11.63 -5.43
CA ALA A 58 6.48 -11.28 -6.75
C ALA A 58 7.95 -11.71 -6.97
N GLY A 59 8.58 -12.35 -5.99
CA GLY A 59 9.99 -12.76 -6.05
C GLY A 59 10.97 -11.59 -5.94
N LEU A 60 10.51 -10.44 -5.43
CA LEU A 60 11.29 -9.21 -5.30
C LEU A 60 11.83 -9.05 -3.88
N GLY A 61 12.91 -8.27 -3.75
CA GLY A 61 13.58 -8.02 -2.47
C GLY A 61 13.31 -6.63 -1.89
N GLU A 62 13.88 -6.34 -0.71
CA GLU A 62 13.77 -5.00 -0.11
C GLU A 62 14.37 -3.88 -0.99
N ALA A 63 15.38 -4.21 -1.81
CA ALA A 63 15.99 -3.26 -2.74
C ALA A 63 15.02 -2.78 -3.84
N ASP A 64 14.01 -3.58 -4.18
CA ASP A 64 13.04 -3.23 -5.22
C ASP A 64 11.99 -2.24 -4.73
N PHE A 65 11.85 -2.01 -3.42
CA PHE A 65 10.94 -1.00 -2.88
C PHE A 65 11.24 0.39 -3.45
N ALA A 66 12.52 0.71 -3.72
CA ALA A 66 12.93 1.97 -4.34
C ALA A 66 12.42 2.16 -5.78
N ARG A 67 11.82 1.12 -6.39
CA ARG A 67 11.20 1.13 -7.72
C ARG A 67 9.68 0.92 -7.67
N VAL A 68 9.14 0.71 -6.47
CA VAL A 68 7.71 0.50 -6.24
C VAL A 68 7.04 1.84 -5.97
N HIS A 69 6.00 2.12 -6.75
CA HIS A 69 5.07 3.22 -6.58
C HIS A 69 3.89 2.70 -5.76
N ALA A 70 3.81 3.08 -4.49
CA ALA A 70 2.76 2.61 -3.60
C ALA A 70 1.54 3.55 -3.63
N GLY A 71 0.35 2.96 -3.68
CA GLY A 71 -0.95 3.62 -3.60
C GLY A 71 -1.73 3.07 -2.40
N TRP A 72 -2.02 3.88 -1.38
CA TRP A 72 -2.74 3.44 -0.18
C TRP A 72 -4.18 3.96 -0.19
N GLY A 73 -5.14 3.05 -0.30
CA GLY A 73 -6.56 3.28 -0.02
C GLY A 73 -6.86 2.88 1.41
N ILE A 74 -7.02 3.86 2.30
CA ILE A 74 -7.34 3.59 3.71
C ILE A 74 -8.77 4.07 3.98
N ALA A 75 -9.62 3.15 4.42
CA ALA A 75 -11.01 3.43 4.77
C ALA A 75 -11.06 4.39 5.97
N GLY A 76 -11.72 5.55 5.79
CA GLY A 76 -11.91 6.56 6.84
C GLY A 76 -10.81 7.64 6.94
N LEU A 77 -9.91 7.74 5.96
CA LEU A 77 -8.86 8.77 5.93
C LEU A 77 -9.40 10.14 5.46
N GLN A 78 -10.50 10.60 6.06
CA GLN A 78 -11.23 11.81 5.69
C GLN A 78 -10.49 13.12 6.06
N GLN A 79 -9.21 13.04 6.39
CA GLN A 79 -8.43 14.09 7.03
C GLN A 79 -7.16 14.32 6.21
N GLU A 80 -7.09 15.48 5.54
CA GLU A 80 -5.89 15.98 4.83
C GLU A 80 -4.63 15.86 5.70
N THR A 81 -4.77 16.02 7.02
CA THR A 81 -3.70 15.87 8.01
C THR A 81 -3.05 14.48 8.06
N ALA A 82 -3.79 13.40 7.82
CA ALA A 82 -3.19 12.06 7.78
C ALA A 82 -2.44 11.81 6.46
N ARG A 83 -2.92 12.38 5.35
CA ARG A 83 -2.21 12.35 4.05
C ARG A 83 -0.89 13.10 4.16
N ASP A 84 -0.92 14.29 4.76
CA ASP A 84 0.28 15.11 4.96
C ASP A 84 1.24 14.49 5.97
N TYR A 85 0.75 13.86 7.03
CA TYR A 85 1.60 13.14 7.98
C TYR A 85 2.36 12.00 7.30
N ILE A 86 1.70 11.22 6.43
CA ILE A 86 2.33 10.11 5.72
C ILE A 86 3.29 10.62 4.64
N LYS A 87 2.93 11.67 3.89
CA LYS A 87 3.83 12.30 2.91
C LYS A 87 5.05 12.96 3.56
N ALA A 88 4.90 13.49 4.77
CA ALA A 88 5.99 14.08 5.53
C ALA A 88 6.94 13.05 6.17
N HIS A 89 6.55 11.78 6.23
CA HIS A 89 7.39 10.70 6.75
C HIS A 89 8.15 10.01 5.63
N ALA A 90 9.46 9.85 5.83
CA ALA A 90 10.32 9.13 4.90
C ALA A 90 9.84 7.69 4.71
N HIS A 91 9.57 7.32 3.46
CA HIS A 91 9.13 5.99 3.07
C HIS A 91 10.09 5.38 2.03
N PRO A 92 10.31 4.05 2.06
CA PRO A 92 11.28 3.37 1.19
C PRO A 92 10.82 3.23 -0.27
N PHE A 93 9.63 3.72 -0.61
CA PHE A 93 9.03 3.63 -1.93
C PHE A 93 9.53 4.72 -2.88
N ALA A 94 9.55 4.43 -4.19
CA ALA A 94 9.87 5.40 -5.24
C ALA A 94 8.93 6.61 -5.20
N SER A 95 7.65 6.35 -4.97
CA SER A 95 6.63 7.35 -4.70
C SER A 95 5.52 6.74 -3.86
N LEU A 96 4.87 7.54 -3.03
CA LEU A 96 3.70 7.14 -2.25
C LEU A 96 2.53 8.08 -2.55
N SER A 97 1.42 7.52 -3.02
CA SER A 97 0.13 8.20 -3.11
C SER A 97 -0.81 7.61 -2.07
N VAL A 98 -1.42 8.43 -1.23
CA VAL A 98 -2.38 8.00 -0.22
C VAL A 98 -3.70 8.65 -0.56
N ASP A 99 -4.77 7.88 -0.73
CA ASP A 99 -6.11 8.39 -1.00
C ASP A 99 -7.18 7.71 -0.12
N THR A 100 -8.33 8.36 -0.01
CA THR A 100 -9.51 7.79 0.68
C THR A 100 -10.14 6.70 -0.16
N ASP A 101 -10.64 5.67 0.52
CA ASP A 101 -11.43 4.47 0.13
C ASP A 101 -12.11 4.39 -1.26
N ALA A 102 -12.36 5.48 -1.96
CA ALA A 102 -12.99 5.47 -3.29
C ALA A 102 -12.01 5.43 -4.48
N TYR A 103 -10.74 5.83 -4.33
CA TYR A 103 -9.82 5.90 -5.49
C TYR A 103 -9.08 4.57 -5.76
N GLY A 104 -8.71 3.82 -4.72
CA GLY A 104 -8.03 2.52 -4.85
C GLY A 104 -8.93 1.44 -5.45
N ALA A 105 -10.24 1.50 -5.18
CA ALA A 105 -11.24 0.61 -5.79
C ALA A 105 -11.43 0.84 -7.29
N TRP A 106 -11.02 2.01 -7.83
CA TRP A 106 -11.25 2.39 -9.23
C TRP A 106 -10.06 2.08 -10.16
N LEU A 107 -8.83 2.01 -9.64
CA LEU A 107 -7.66 1.57 -10.41
C LEU A 107 -7.53 0.03 -10.51
N GLY A 108 -8.37 -0.70 -9.78
CA GLY A 108 -8.44 -2.17 -9.80
C GLY A 108 -9.72 -2.74 -10.41
N ALA A 109 -10.57 -1.91 -11.04
CA ALA A 109 -11.79 -2.32 -11.73
C ALA A 109 -11.57 -2.36 -13.25
#